data_AF-A0A1Q6V3N1-F1
#
_entry.id   AF-A0A1Q6V3N1-F1
#
_cell.length_a   1.000
_cell.length_b   1.000
_cell.length_c   1.000
_cell.angle_alpha   90.00
_cell.angle_beta   90.00
_cell.angle_gamma   90.00
#
_symmetry.space_group_name_H-M   'P 1'
#
loop_
_entity.id
_entity.type
_entity.pdbx_description
1 polymer ?
#
loop_
_entity_poly.entity_id
_entity_poly.type
_entity_poly.pdbx_seq_one_letter_code
_entity_poly.pdbx_strand_id
1 'polypeptide(L)'
;MKFACHAGNMKLGIFLLVTGWLVTNAFAGSDGFTGIQCGSDIPKALTGKRMSNERIVDLEKRHADLGLKDLGASEVSERLSCISWLICGSEFMLLQDESIAREVLKVPLHSKTSPLFIGACEMNGKESKDIVVAILDNEKETDASALTAKVAWKIDQKKMKFVSVPVEGLRCPRSGVITLDGSL
;
A
#
# COMPACT_ATOMS: atom_id res chain seq x y z
N MET A 1 70.99 36.86 -48.62
CA MET A 1 71.17 35.40 -48.50
C MET A 1 69.87 34.85 -47.88
N LYS A 2 68.93 34.24 -48.65
CA LYS A 2 68.75 32.77 -48.88
C LYS A 2 69.14 31.97 -47.62
N PHE A 3 68.31 31.18 -46.94
CA PHE A 3 67.25 30.20 -47.28
C PHE A 3 66.23 30.13 -46.10
N ALA A 4 64.91 30.15 -46.26
CA ALA A 4 63.94 29.11 -46.68
C ALA A 4 63.72 27.92 -45.70
N CYS A 5 62.41 27.71 -45.39
CA CYS A 5 61.66 26.47 -45.10
C CYS A 5 61.56 25.86 -43.67
N HIS A 6 60.38 25.99 -43.05
CA HIS A 6 59.38 24.92 -42.82
C HIS A 6 58.07 25.58 -42.33
N ALA A 7 56.94 25.67 -43.03
CA ALA A 7 56.06 24.71 -43.72
C ALA A 7 55.26 23.77 -42.78
N GLY A 8 53.96 24.07 -42.66
CA GLY A 8 52.86 23.15 -42.31
C GLY A 8 52.62 22.94 -40.81
N ASN A 9 51.40 22.79 -40.30
CA ASN A 9 50.17 22.42 -40.97
C ASN A 9 48.96 22.76 -40.07
N MET A 10 47.99 23.47 -40.63
CA MET A 10 46.66 23.70 -40.06
C MET A 10 45.88 22.39 -40.16
N LYS A 11 45.66 21.70 -39.04
CA LYS A 11 44.68 20.62 -38.95
C LYS A 11 43.47 21.09 -38.14
N LEU A 12 42.51 21.61 -38.89
CA LEU A 12 41.11 21.67 -38.52
C LEU A 12 40.63 20.20 -38.37
N GLY A 13 40.44 19.74 -37.14
CA GLY A 13 40.16 18.34 -36.84
C GLY A 13 39.04 18.21 -35.81
N ILE A 14 37.81 18.37 -36.29
CA ILE A 14 36.55 17.75 -35.84
C ILE A 14 36.42 17.59 -34.31
N PHE A 15 35.73 18.54 -33.68
CA PHE A 15 35.06 18.33 -32.40
C PHE A 15 33.98 17.25 -32.59
N LEU A 16 34.27 16.01 -32.24
CA LEU A 16 33.26 14.97 -32.08
C LEU A 16 32.41 15.34 -30.86
N LEU A 17 31.27 15.98 -31.13
CA LEU A 17 30.15 16.09 -30.19
C LEU A 17 29.70 14.66 -29.85
N VAL A 18 30.17 14.15 -28.71
CA VAL A 18 29.53 13.02 -28.06
C VAL A 18 28.19 13.54 -27.56
N THR A 19 27.16 13.43 -28.41
CA THR A 19 25.77 13.57 -27.99
C THR A 19 25.49 12.40 -27.07
N GLY A 20 25.76 12.59 -25.78
CA GLY A 20 25.31 11.68 -24.75
C GLY A 20 23.81 11.49 -24.93
N TRP A 21 23.37 10.24 -25.07
CA TRP A 21 21.98 9.89 -24.93
C TRP A 21 21.53 10.38 -23.55
N LEU A 22 20.94 11.57 -23.53
CA LEU A 22 19.95 11.92 -22.53
C LEU A 22 18.77 11.00 -22.84
N VAL A 23 18.81 9.79 -22.28
CA VAL A 23 17.59 9.07 -21.95
C VAL A 23 16.86 10.00 -21.01
N THR A 24 15.98 10.82 -21.59
CA THR A 24 14.88 11.42 -20.86
C THR A 24 14.03 10.25 -20.41
N ASN A 25 14.41 9.61 -19.30
CA ASN A 25 13.44 8.93 -18.48
C ASN A 25 12.45 10.03 -18.15
N ALA A 26 11.32 10.03 -18.87
CA ALA A 26 10.17 10.79 -18.48
C ALA A 26 10.02 10.52 -16.98
N PHE A 27 10.07 11.56 -16.17
CA PHE A 27 9.68 11.48 -14.78
C PHE A 27 8.21 11.05 -14.80
N ALA A 28 7.96 9.75 -14.89
CA ALA A 28 6.77 9.14 -14.36
C ALA A 28 6.74 9.64 -12.92
N GLY A 29 5.74 10.47 -12.60
CA GLY A 29 5.62 11.05 -11.28
C GLY A 29 5.79 9.95 -10.25
N SER A 30 6.66 10.18 -9.27
CA SER A 30 6.91 9.23 -8.20
C SER A 30 5.58 8.92 -7.52
N ASP A 31 5.04 7.72 -7.76
CA ASP A 31 3.89 7.22 -7.03
C ASP A 31 4.32 6.77 -5.62
N GLY A 32 3.34 6.45 -4.78
CA GLY A 32 3.59 6.12 -3.38
C GLY A 32 4.45 4.87 -3.16
N PHE A 33 4.50 3.96 -4.14
CA PHE A 33 5.32 2.74 -4.06
C PHE A 33 6.76 2.96 -4.56
N THR A 34 7.03 4.09 -5.23
CA THR A 34 8.37 4.41 -5.72
C THR A 34 9.37 4.53 -4.56
N GLY A 35 10.42 3.71 -4.61
CA GLY A 35 11.48 3.70 -3.61
C GLY A 35 11.20 2.83 -2.37
N ILE A 36 10.09 2.09 -2.35
CA ILE A 36 9.88 1.03 -1.35
C ILE A 36 10.87 -0.09 -1.59
N GLN A 37 11.35 -0.68 -0.49
CA GLN A 37 12.19 -1.87 -0.52
C GLN A 37 11.62 -2.92 0.42
N CYS A 38 11.60 -4.18 -0.03
CA CYS A 38 11.21 -5.29 0.83
C CYS A 38 12.15 -5.39 2.05
N GLY A 39 11.58 -5.63 3.23
CA GLY A 39 12.31 -5.64 4.51
C GLY A 39 12.47 -4.26 5.16
N SER A 40 12.11 -3.17 4.46
CA SER A 40 12.01 -1.84 5.05
C SER A 40 10.75 -1.67 5.91
N ASP A 41 10.68 -0.56 6.66
CA ASP A 41 9.46 -0.10 7.34
C ASP A 41 8.48 0.47 6.29
N ILE A 42 7.74 -0.42 5.63
CA ILE A 42 6.76 -0.09 4.59
C ILE A 42 5.68 0.89 5.10
N PRO A 43 5.07 0.70 6.29
CA PRO A 43 4.10 1.67 6.81
C PRO A 43 4.66 3.09 6.88
N LYS A 44 5.88 3.25 7.39
CA LYS A 44 6.55 4.55 7.43
C LYS A 44 6.90 5.09 6.04
N ALA A 45 7.31 4.23 5.11
CA ALA A 45 7.67 4.63 3.75
C ALA A 45 6.49 5.14 2.94
N LEU A 46 5.31 4.56 3.14
CA LEU A 46 4.05 4.91 2.46
C LEU A 46 3.30 6.08 3.10
N THR A 47 3.41 6.24 4.41
CA THR A 47 2.67 7.30 5.12
C THR A 47 3.05 8.68 4.60
N GLY A 48 2.04 9.47 4.22
CA GLY A 48 2.18 10.80 3.63
C GLY A 48 2.48 10.81 2.13
N LYS A 49 2.65 9.64 1.49
CA LYS A 49 2.91 9.57 0.05
C LYS A 49 1.66 9.78 -0.78
N ARG A 50 1.87 10.28 -1.99
CA ARG A 50 0.82 10.41 -3.00
C ARG A 50 0.66 9.10 -3.76
N MET A 51 -0.53 8.52 -3.71
CA MET A 51 -0.92 7.32 -4.45
C MET A 51 -1.26 7.68 -5.90
N SER A 52 -0.95 6.77 -6.81
CA SER A 52 -1.25 6.95 -8.24
C SER A 52 -2.73 6.73 -8.52
N ASN A 53 -3.27 7.51 -9.46
CA ASN A 53 -4.62 7.33 -10.00
C ASN A 53 -4.61 6.62 -11.37
N GLU A 54 -3.49 6.00 -11.75
CA GLU A 54 -3.42 5.25 -13.00
C GLU A 54 -4.18 3.91 -12.92
N ARG A 55 -4.24 3.18 -14.02
CA ARG A 55 -4.84 1.84 -14.02
C ARG A 55 -4.04 0.90 -13.12
N ILE A 56 -4.71 0.22 -12.20
CA ILE A 56 -4.12 -0.71 -11.23
C ILE A 56 -3.16 -1.71 -11.91
N VAL A 57 -3.54 -2.28 -13.06
CA VAL A 57 -2.70 -3.24 -13.80
C VAL A 57 -1.37 -2.65 -14.28
N ASP A 58 -1.33 -1.36 -14.60
CA ASP A 58 -0.10 -0.68 -15.02
C ASP A 58 0.80 -0.40 -13.80
N LEU A 59 0.18 -0.04 -12.66
CA LEU A 59 0.87 0.20 -11.39
C LEU A 59 1.48 -1.10 -10.82
N GLU A 60 0.72 -2.20 -10.79
CA GLU A 60 1.19 -3.53 -10.39
C GLU A 60 2.34 -3.99 -11.28
N LYS A 61 2.23 -3.81 -12.60
CA LYS A 61 3.29 -4.18 -13.55
C LYS A 61 4.58 -3.39 -13.31
N ARG A 62 4.47 -2.10 -13.01
CA ARG A 62 5.65 -1.24 -12.78
C ARG A 62 6.40 -1.62 -11.49
N HIS A 63 5.68 -2.06 -10.46
CA HIS A 63 6.24 -2.46 -9.16
C HIS A 63 6.17 -3.98 -8.95
N ALA A 64 6.36 -4.75 -10.02
CA ALA A 64 6.34 -6.21 -9.97
C ALA A 64 7.46 -6.78 -9.09
N ASP A 65 8.55 -6.04 -8.89
CA ASP A 65 9.65 -6.36 -7.96
C ASP A 65 9.21 -6.38 -6.49
N LEU A 66 8.18 -5.61 -6.14
CA LEU A 66 7.56 -5.64 -4.82
C LEU A 66 6.50 -6.75 -4.70
N GLY A 67 6.17 -7.44 -5.79
CA GLY A 67 4.98 -8.31 -5.82
C GLY A 67 3.69 -7.54 -5.52
N LEU A 68 3.61 -6.29 -5.98
CA LEU A 68 2.49 -5.40 -5.71
C LEU A 68 1.17 -5.98 -6.26
N LYS A 69 0.14 -6.06 -5.42
CA LYS A 69 -1.20 -6.49 -5.82
C LYS A 69 -2.28 -5.66 -5.13
N ASP A 70 -3.26 -5.18 -5.87
CA ASP A 70 -4.48 -4.62 -5.30
C ASP A 70 -5.35 -5.75 -4.72
N LEU A 71 -5.75 -5.62 -3.47
CA LEU A 71 -6.61 -6.58 -2.77
C LEU A 71 -8.02 -6.02 -2.55
N GLY A 72 -8.31 -4.86 -3.13
CA GLY A 72 -9.59 -4.18 -3.05
C GLY A 72 -9.61 -3.00 -2.09
N ALA A 73 -10.74 -2.30 -2.11
CA ALA A 73 -10.97 -1.09 -1.33
C ALA A 73 -12.37 -1.09 -0.71
N SER A 74 -12.49 -0.46 0.44
CA SER A 74 -13.76 -0.13 1.10
C SER A 74 -13.87 1.37 1.27
N GLU A 75 -15.03 1.93 0.96
CA GLU A 75 -15.33 3.33 1.25
C GLU A 75 -15.59 3.49 2.76
N VAL A 76 -14.87 4.42 3.40
CA VAL A 76 -15.06 4.75 4.83
C VAL A 76 -15.95 6.00 4.95
N SER A 77 -15.72 6.98 4.09
CA SER A 77 -16.54 8.18 3.89
C SER A 77 -16.25 8.79 2.52
N GLU A 78 -16.96 9.86 2.14
CA GLU A 78 -16.82 10.53 0.83
C GLU A 78 -15.37 10.87 0.45
N ARG A 79 -14.51 11.15 1.43
CA ARG A 79 -13.11 11.54 1.19
C ARG A 79 -12.10 10.49 1.64
N LEU A 80 -12.52 9.49 2.41
CA LEU A 80 -11.63 8.51 3.03
C LEU A 80 -11.93 7.11 2.52
N SER A 81 -10.93 6.48 1.90
CA SER A 81 -11.00 5.08 1.47
C SER A 81 -10.02 4.24 2.28
N CYS A 82 -10.36 2.98 2.49
CA CYS A 82 -9.52 1.97 3.11
C CYS A 82 -9.13 0.95 2.03
N ILE A 83 -7.87 0.94 1.61
CA ILE A 83 -7.40 0.17 0.44
C ILE A 83 -6.38 -0.86 0.89
N SER A 84 -6.57 -2.12 0.55
CA SER A 84 -5.63 -3.20 0.86
C SER A 84 -4.71 -3.48 -0.33
N TRP A 85 -3.41 -3.57 -0.06
CA TRP A 85 -2.37 -3.92 -1.02
C TRP A 85 -1.52 -5.07 -0.50
N LEU A 86 -1.18 -6.02 -1.37
CA LEU A 86 -0.08 -6.95 -1.13
C LEU A 86 1.22 -6.24 -1.50
N ILE A 87 2.19 -6.20 -0.59
CA ILE A 87 3.51 -5.63 -0.82
C ILE A 87 4.53 -6.55 -0.15
N CYS A 88 5.50 -7.04 -0.91
CA CYS A 88 6.55 -7.95 -0.43
C CYS A 88 5.98 -9.18 0.32
N GLY A 89 4.84 -9.72 -0.15
CA GLY A 89 4.18 -10.88 0.45
C GLY A 89 3.42 -10.62 1.75
N SER A 90 3.27 -9.36 2.19
CA SER A 90 2.43 -8.98 3.33
C SER A 90 1.31 -8.05 2.90
N GLU A 91 0.15 -8.15 3.54
CA GLU A 91 -0.96 -7.22 3.32
C GLU A 91 -0.75 -5.92 4.13
N PHE A 92 -0.95 -4.80 3.46
CA PHE A 92 -0.94 -3.46 4.02
C PHE A 92 -2.24 -2.75 3.68
N MET A 93 -2.87 -2.17 4.70
CA MET A 93 -4.12 -1.45 4.58
C MET A 93 -3.85 0.05 4.72
N LEU A 94 -4.23 0.82 3.73
CA LEU A 94 -3.98 2.25 3.62
C LEU A 94 -5.28 3.00 3.85
N LEU A 95 -5.27 3.96 4.78
CA LEU A 95 -6.27 5.02 4.80
C LEU A 95 -5.86 6.09 3.80
N GLN A 96 -6.59 6.20 2.69
CA GLN A 96 -6.32 7.17 1.64
C GLN A 96 -7.33 8.31 1.70
N ASP A 97 -6.84 9.53 1.88
CA ASP A 97 -7.62 10.77 1.74
C ASP A 97 -7.30 11.37 0.38
N GLU A 98 -8.28 11.34 -0.52
CA GLU A 98 -8.12 11.61 -1.96
C GLU A 98 -7.01 10.77 -2.61
N SER A 99 -5.78 11.29 -2.67
CA SER A 99 -4.60 10.63 -3.24
C SER A 99 -3.46 10.52 -2.25
N ILE A 100 -3.67 10.79 -0.95
CA ILE A 100 -2.62 10.76 0.07
C ILE A 100 -2.87 9.59 1.01
N ALA A 101 -1.88 8.70 1.16
CA ALA A 101 -1.89 7.67 2.19
C ALA A 101 -1.68 8.34 3.57
N ARG A 102 -2.75 8.45 4.36
CA ARG A 102 -2.77 9.13 5.67
C ARG A 102 -2.16 8.28 6.76
N GLU A 103 -2.48 6.98 6.74
CA GLU A 103 -1.89 6.00 7.64
C GLU A 103 -1.89 4.63 6.98
N VAL A 104 -0.94 3.79 7.40
CA VAL A 104 -0.76 2.45 6.87
C VAL A 104 -0.68 1.46 8.02
N LEU A 105 -1.54 0.46 7.97
CA LEU A 105 -1.55 -0.67 8.88
C LEU A 105 -0.93 -1.88 8.17
N LYS A 106 0.09 -2.50 8.77
CA LYS A 106 0.47 -3.86 8.38
C LYS A 106 -0.56 -4.82 8.95
N VAL A 107 -1.31 -5.48 8.08
CA VAL A 107 -2.34 -6.43 8.50
C VAL A 107 -1.63 -7.71 8.97
N PRO A 108 -1.94 -8.22 10.17
CA PRO A 108 -1.41 -9.52 10.59
C PRO A 108 -1.84 -10.63 9.64
N LEU A 109 -1.06 -11.70 9.57
CA LEU A 109 -1.42 -12.86 8.77
C LEU A 109 -2.81 -13.39 9.17
N HIS A 110 -3.66 -13.63 8.18
CA HIS A 110 -5.03 -14.11 8.38
C HIS A 110 -5.33 -15.32 7.48
N SER A 111 -6.33 -16.10 7.87
CA SER A 111 -6.68 -17.41 7.28
C SER A 111 -8.12 -17.78 7.63
N LYS A 112 -8.63 -18.92 7.17
CA LYS A 112 -9.93 -19.46 7.65
C LYS A 112 -10.05 -19.57 9.17
N THR A 113 -8.98 -19.86 9.90
CA THR A 113 -9.00 -20.01 11.36
C THR A 113 -8.83 -18.68 12.11
N SER A 114 -8.28 -17.68 11.44
CA SER A 114 -8.20 -16.31 11.96
C SER A 114 -8.43 -15.30 10.85
N PRO A 115 -9.68 -15.10 10.41
CA PRO A 115 -9.95 -14.32 9.22
C PRO A 115 -9.91 -12.83 9.51
N LEU A 116 -9.66 -12.04 8.46
CA LEU A 116 -9.79 -10.59 8.50
C LEU A 116 -11.27 -10.20 8.42
N PHE A 117 -11.66 -9.14 9.12
CA PHE A 117 -12.98 -8.53 9.04
C PHE A 117 -12.85 -7.01 8.95
N ILE A 118 -13.68 -6.39 8.13
CA ILE A 118 -13.79 -4.93 7.99
C ILE A 118 -15.28 -4.56 8.03
N GLY A 119 -15.71 -3.85 9.06
CA GLY A 119 -17.12 -3.46 9.17
C GLY A 119 -17.53 -3.06 10.58
N ALA A 120 -18.84 -3.00 10.82
CA ALA A 120 -19.40 -2.76 12.14
C ALA A 120 -19.24 -4.00 13.03
N CYS A 121 -18.84 -3.79 14.27
CA CYS A 121 -18.81 -4.81 15.33
C CYS A 121 -19.63 -4.34 16.53
N GLU A 122 -20.02 -5.27 17.38
CA GLU A 122 -20.62 -4.99 18.67
C GLU A 122 -19.54 -4.87 19.75
N MET A 123 -19.77 -3.96 20.69
CA MET A 123 -18.99 -3.82 21.93
C MET A 123 -19.92 -4.03 23.11
N ASN A 124 -19.68 -5.08 23.90
CA ASN A 124 -20.52 -5.46 25.05
C ASN A 124 -22.02 -5.59 24.69
N GLY A 125 -22.31 -6.19 23.53
CA GLY A 125 -23.67 -6.42 23.04
C GLY A 125 -24.35 -5.19 22.44
N LYS A 126 -23.61 -4.10 22.21
CA LYS A 126 -24.14 -2.90 21.54
C LYS A 126 -23.38 -2.65 20.24
N GLU A 127 -24.11 -2.50 19.15
CA GLU A 127 -23.55 -2.18 17.84
C GLU A 127 -22.75 -0.86 17.88
N SER A 128 -21.53 -0.92 17.36
CA SER A 128 -20.67 0.23 17.15
C SER A 128 -20.96 0.89 15.81
N LYS A 129 -20.91 2.23 15.77
CA LYS A 129 -20.96 3.01 14.53
C LYS A 129 -19.59 3.14 13.86
N ASP A 130 -18.53 2.78 14.56
CA ASP A 130 -17.17 2.84 14.04
C ASP A 130 -16.92 1.63 13.11
N ILE A 131 -16.24 1.87 11.98
CA ILE A 131 -15.71 0.78 11.16
C ILE A 131 -14.49 0.20 11.87
N VAL A 132 -14.52 -1.11 12.07
CA VAL A 132 -13.49 -1.89 12.74
C VAL A 132 -12.80 -2.78 11.71
N VAL A 133 -11.47 -2.80 11.77
CA VAL A 133 -10.61 -3.79 11.13
C VAL A 133 -10.17 -4.77 12.22
N ALA A 134 -10.44 -6.06 12.05
CA ALA A 134 -10.13 -7.06 13.06
C ALA A 134 -9.62 -8.36 12.45
N ILE A 135 -8.72 -9.03 13.17
CA ILE A 135 -8.42 -10.44 12.95
C ILE A 135 -9.24 -11.22 13.97
N LEU A 136 -10.14 -12.07 13.48
CA LEU A 136 -11.10 -12.80 14.32
C LEU A 136 -10.51 -14.13 14.81
N ASP A 137 -11.11 -14.72 15.85
CA ASP A 137 -10.84 -16.08 16.28
C ASP A 137 -11.97 -17.01 15.80
N ASN A 138 -11.66 -17.84 14.80
CA ASN A 138 -12.59 -18.79 14.22
C ASN A 138 -12.24 -20.25 14.57
N GLU A 139 -11.24 -20.49 15.42
CA GLU A 139 -10.85 -21.86 15.80
C GLU A 139 -11.83 -22.50 16.77
N LYS A 140 -12.45 -21.68 17.63
CA LYS A 140 -13.25 -22.13 18.78
C LYS A 140 -14.76 -21.95 18.61
N GLU A 141 -15.18 -21.27 17.55
CA GLU A 141 -16.53 -20.75 17.39
C GLU A 141 -17.15 -21.21 16.06
N THR A 142 -17.34 -22.51 15.89
CA THR A 142 -17.79 -23.13 14.62
C THR A 142 -19.16 -22.64 14.15
N ASP A 143 -20.09 -22.42 15.09
CA ASP A 143 -21.51 -22.12 14.79
C ASP A 143 -21.95 -20.73 15.26
N ALA A 144 -21.01 -19.88 15.67
CA ALA A 144 -21.33 -18.54 16.15
C ALA A 144 -21.56 -17.57 14.97
N SER A 145 -22.64 -16.79 15.05
CA SER A 145 -22.97 -15.74 14.07
C SER A 145 -22.03 -14.53 14.14
N ALA A 146 -21.38 -14.33 15.28
CA ALA A 146 -20.34 -13.34 15.50
C ALA A 146 -19.14 -14.01 16.18
N LEU A 147 -17.94 -13.50 15.93
CA LEU A 147 -16.68 -14.03 16.44
C LEU A 147 -16.00 -13.02 17.34
N THR A 148 -15.22 -13.52 18.29
CA THR A 148 -14.29 -12.70 19.07
C THR A 148 -13.10 -12.26 18.21
N ALA A 149 -12.42 -11.18 18.61
CA ALA A 149 -11.23 -10.69 17.92
C ALA A 149 -9.95 -11.12 18.65
N LYS A 150 -8.93 -11.52 17.89
CA LYS A 150 -7.54 -11.67 18.38
C LYS A 150 -6.84 -10.32 18.48
N VAL A 151 -7.16 -9.41 17.56
CA VAL A 151 -6.67 -8.03 17.51
C VAL A 151 -7.63 -7.19 16.69
N ALA A 152 -7.80 -5.93 17.06
CA ALA A 152 -8.69 -5.01 16.36
C ALA A 152 -8.22 -3.55 16.41
N TRP A 153 -8.61 -2.81 15.38
CA TRP A 153 -8.46 -1.37 15.25
C TRP A 153 -9.77 -0.76 14.79
N LYS A 154 -10.16 0.36 15.38
CA LYS A 154 -11.20 1.21 14.80
C LYS A 154 -10.58 2.23 13.85
N ILE A 155 -11.33 2.64 12.83
CA ILE A 155 -10.95 3.75 11.96
C ILE A 155 -11.49 5.04 12.59
N ASP A 156 -10.62 5.82 13.21
CA ASP A 156 -10.91 7.20 13.63
C ASP A 156 -10.94 8.10 12.39
N GLN A 157 -12.13 8.30 11.82
CA GLN A 157 -12.32 9.09 10.60
C GLN A 157 -11.86 10.55 10.76
N LYS A 158 -11.94 11.11 11.96
CA LYS A 158 -11.54 12.51 12.22
C LYS A 158 -10.03 12.66 12.20
N LYS A 159 -9.31 11.67 12.73
CA LYS A 159 -7.84 11.65 12.71
C LYS A 159 -7.28 10.99 11.46
N MET A 160 -8.12 10.27 10.70
CA MET A 160 -7.77 9.40 9.57
C MET A 160 -6.74 8.35 10.01
N LYS A 161 -7.05 7.64 11.10
CA LYS A 161 -6.14 6.69 11.74
C LYS A 161 -6.78 5.37 12.15
N PHE A 162 -6.00 4.30 12.11
CA PHE A 162 -6.23 3.05 12.81
C PHE A 162 -5.86 3.21 14.29
N VAL A 163 -6.84 3.08 15.16
CA VAL A 163 -6.65 3.16 16.61
C VAL A 163 -6.96 1.80 17.20
N SER A 164 -5.97 1.18 17.86
CA SER A 164 -6.19 -0.11 18.52
C SER A 164 -7.32 -0.01 19.53
N VAL A 165 -8.17 -1.03 19.57
CA VAL A 165 -9.27 -1.14 20.53
C VAL A 165 -9.14 -2.42 21.35
N PRO A 166 -9.64 -2.45 22.60
CA PRO A 166 -9.74 -3.68 23.37
C PRO A 166 -10.57 -4.73 22.64
N VAL A 167 -10.20 -6.00 22.80
CA VAL A 167 -10.91 -7.13 22.20
C VAL A 167 -11.93 -7.74 23.15
N GLU A 168 -11.81 -7.47 24.45
CA GLU A 168 -12.76 -7.90 25.46
C GLU A 168 -14.14 -7.29 25.19
N GLY A 169 -15.14 -8.16 24.99
CA GLY A 169 -16.50 -7.74 24.66
C GLY A 169 -16.70 -7.30 23.20
N LEU A 170 -15.65 -7.29 22.37
CA LEU A 170 -15.76 -7.03 20.94
C LEU A 170 -16.22 -8.29 20.19
N ARG A 171 -17.30 -8.16 19.42
CA ARG A 171 -17.89 -9.25 18.65
C ARG A 171 -18.16 -8.75 17.23
N CYS A 172 -17.53 -9.37 16.24
CA CYS A 172 -17.70 -8.97 14.84
C CYS A 172 -18.49 -10.04 14.09
N PRO A 173 -19.41 -9.68 13.18
CA PRO A 173 -20.14 -10.65 12.37
C PRO A 173 -19.22 -11.63 11.64
N ARG A 174 -19.64 -12.90 11.59
CA ARG A 174 -18.96 -13.91 10.76
C ARG A 174 -19.19 -13.65 9.27
N SER A 175 -20.31 -13.02 8.90
CA SER A 175 -20.58 -12.61 7.54
C SER A 175 -19.58 -11.54 7.09
N GLY A 176 -19.02 -11.68 5.89
CA GLY A 176 -18.08 -10.68 5.34
C GLY A 176 -16.65 -10.84 5.82
N VAL A 177 -16.30 -11.99 6.42
CA VAL A 177 -14.90 -12.32 6.70
C VAL A 177 -14.11 -12.54 5.42
N ILE A 178 -12.85 -12.11 5.42
CA ILE A 178 -11.89 -12.19 4.32
C ILE A 178 -10.83 -13.22 4.72
N THR A 179 -10.51 -14.13 3.79
CA THR A 179 -9.55 -15.22 4.01
C THR A 179 -8.54 -15.27 2.86
N LEU A 180 -7.23 -15.32 3.17
CA LEU A 180 -6.18 -15.44 2.14
C LEU A 180 -6.20 -16.78 1.40
N ASP A 181 -6.72 -17.83 2.04
CA ASP A 181 -6.77 -19.20 1.50
C ASP A 181 -8.07 -19.52 0.74
N GLY A 182 -8.77 -18.48 0.29
CA GLY A 182 -9.91 -18.59 -0.60
C GLY A 182 -11.12 -19.21 0.08
N SER A 183 -11.98 -18.36 0.61
CA SER A 183 -13.42 -18.59 0.70
C SER A 183 -14.11 -17.24 0.78
N LEU A 184 -14.77 -16.89 -0.33
CA LEU A 184 -16.06 -16.21 -0.32
C LEU A 184 -17.12 -17.22 0.15
#